data_AF-A0A382KCC0-F1
#
_entry.id   AF-A0A382KCC0-F1
#
_cell.length_a   1.000
_cell.length_b   1.000
_cell.length_c   1.000
_cell.angle_alpha   90.00
_cell.angle_beta   90.00
_cell.angle_gamma   90.00
#
_symmetry.space_group_name_H-M   'P 1'
#
loop_
_entity.id
_entity.type
_entity.pdbx_description
1 polymer ?
#
loop_
_entity_poly.entity_id
_entity_poly.type
_entity_poly.pdbx_seq_one_letter_code
_entity_poly.pdbx_strand_id
1 'polypeptide(L)'
;FLLVLIPTIFMGATLPVMCKYFATEEANLGQQVGYLYSINTLGAAAGCLFAGYFLIGFFGVLETALVAAGINLLIGLVCIVVFKKAEPGVTCGFGLPKPASVSLQLDKENSLWLAISFLCGFTALAYEVVWTRLLVFGIGSTVYSFSLMLANFLFGITVGGLLIVPFFKRKIDFRLLLTLFQFGIGLYLIFSLYQSNWILSSFIRPFLWDDAITEFWINMRNASALMFVPTVLFGMSFPVLTHLVTKGSQDIGSSLGIVYGMNTLGGIVGSIVAGYLLLPNLGSQQTLVCLSMLNFLSGMLLFATSSLFTGFIRKGAAISLSCLLFLFLLKMPNDLLKEIFLRDSFGKKNPEQLIYLKEGLTTTVAVFNDDRSGFRSKRLILNGINMSADSMNARKYMTLLSYIPLLLVENPKNVLVICFGTG
;
A
#
# COMPACT_ATOMS: atom_id res chain seq x y z
N PHE A 1 -11.93 6.04 12.74
CA PHE A 1 -11.86 7.18 11.80
C PHE A 1 -11.70 8.51 12.53
N LEU A 2 -12.70 8.98 13.29
CA LEU A 2 -12.63 10.29 13.99
C LEU A 2 -11.40 10.47 14.88
N LEU A 3 -10.97 9.39 15.57
CA LEU A 3 -9.81 9.41 16.48
C LEU A 3 -8.50 9.82 15.80
N VAL A 4 -8.32 9.51 14.52
CA VAL A 4 -7.08 9.80 13.77
C VAL A 4 -7.22 10.96 12.77
N LEU A 5 -8.44 11.51 12.59
CA LEU A 5 -8.70 12.52 11.57
C LEU A 5 -7.84 13.78 11.79
N ILE A 6 -7.87 14.32 13.01
CA ILE A 6 -7.11 15.53 13.37
C ILE A 6 -5.59 15.36 13.14
N PRO A 7 -4.91 14.34 13.70
CA PRO A 7 -3.48 14.17 13.48
C PRO A 7 -3.15 13.92 12.00
N THR A 8 -3.99 13.20 11.25
CA THR A 8 -3.75 12.98 9.81
C THR A 8 -3.86 14.25 8.96
N ILE A 9 -4.73 15.21 9.33
CA ILE A 9 -4.80 16.52 8.68
C ILE A 9 -3.47 17.28 8.88
N PHE A 10 -2.96 17.30 10.11
CA PHE A 10 -1.68 17.96 10.40
C PHE A 10 -0.51 17.28 9.68
N MET A 11 -0.48 15.94 9.66
CA MET A 11 0.53 15.19 8.90
C MET A 11 0.51 15.55 7.42
N GLY A 12 -0.68 15.61 6.80
CA GLY A 12 -0.83 15.98 5.40
C GLY A 12 -0.45 17.43 5.08
N ALA A 13 -0.50 18.34 6.06
CA ALA A 13 -0.11 19.73 5.89
C ALA A 13 1.42 19.96 5.95
N THR A 14 2.18 19.05 6.56
CA THR A 14 3.63 19.24 6.79
C THR A 14 4.42 19.43 5.50
N LEU A 15 4.21 18.58 4.49
CA LEU A 15 4.95 18.65 3.22
C LEU A 15 4.63 19.93 2.43
N PRO A 16 3.36 20.33 2.21
CA PRO A 16 3.05 21.62 1.59
C PRO A 16 3.68 22.82 2.29
N VAL A 17 3.68 22.83 3.63
CA VAL A 17 4.29 23.91 4.43
C VAL A 17 5.81 23.94 4.26
N MET A 18 6.47 22.77 4.33
CA MET A 18 7.91 22.68 4.11
C MET A 18 8.30 23.11 2.70
N CYS A 19 7.57 22.68 1.67
CA CYS A 19 7.82 23.08 0.30
C CYS A 19 7.61 24.59 0.10
N LYS A 20 6.61 25.22 0.74
CA LYS A 20 6.45 26.67 0.67
C LYS A 20 7.66 27.43 1.23
N TYR A 21 8.32 26.89 2.25
CA TYR A 21 9.49 27.50 2.88
C TYR A 21 10.80 27.23 2.13
N PHE A 22 11.02 25.99 1.68
CA PHE A 22 12.29 25.56 1.07
C PHE A 22 12.30 25.62 -0.47
N ALA A 23 11.13 25.58 -1.11
CA ALA A 23 11.00 25.48 -2.55
C ALA A 23 10.63 26.82 -3.19
N THR A 24 11.55 27.78 -3.05
CA THR A 24 11.36 29.19 -3.44
C THR A 24 11.78 29.48 -4.89
N GLU A 25 12.61 28.62 -5.50
CA GLU A 25 13.10 28.80 -6.87
C GLU A 25 12.37 27.87 -7.85
N GLU A 26 11.62 28.45 -8.79
CA GLU A 26 10.87 27.68 -9.80
C GLU A 26 11.78 26.74 -10.61
N ALA A 27 13.03 27.16 -10.89
CA ALA A 27 14.00 26.37 -11.65
C ALA A 27 14.41 25.06 -10.97
N ASN A 28 14.43 25.03 -9.63
CA ASN A 28 14.88 23.88 -8.84
C ASN A 28 13.73 23.19 -8.09
N LEU A 29 12.50 23.66 -8.28
CA LEU A 29 11.31 23.23 -7.54
C LEU A 29 11.11 21.71 -7.55
N GLY A 30 11.19 21.08 -8.72
CA GLY A 30 11.03 19.62 -8.84
C GLY A 30 12.08 18.84 -8.04
N GLN A 31 13.31 19.36 -7.95
CA GLN A 31 14.40 18.74 -7.18
C GLN A 31 14.20 18.88 -5.69
N GLN A 32 13.87 20.10 -5.24
CA GLN A 32 13.63 20.40 -3.84
C GLN A 32 12.43 19.62 -3.30
N VAL A 33 11.32 19.58 -4.06
CA VAL A 33 10.15 18.76 -3.72
C VAL A 33 10.51 17.28 -3.69
N GLY A 34 11.28 16.79 -4.68
CA GLY A 34 11.75 15.40 -4.71
C GLY A 34 12.54 15.02 -3.45
N TYR A 35 13.52 15.83 -3.05
CA TYR A 35 14.30 15.58 -1.84
C TYR A 35 13.46 15.63 -0.57
N LEU A 36 12.64 16.67 -0.39
CA LEU A 36 11.80 16.83 0.80
C LEU A 36 10.80 15.68 0.93
N TYR A 37 10.17 15.29 -0.19
CA TYR A 37 9.24 14.17 -0.24
C TYR A 37 9.94 12.85 0.11
N SER A 38 11.11 12.59 -0.47
CA SER A 38 11.89 11.37 -0.18
C SER A 38 12.37 11.30 1.27
N ILE A 39 12.89 12.38 1.85
CA ILE A 39 13.37 12.38 3.24
C ILE A 39 12.21 12.14 4.21
N ASN A 40 11.08 12.82 4.01
CA ASN A 40 9.88 12.63 4.84
C ASN A 40 9.36 11.18 4.75
N THR A 41 9.31 10.62 3.54
CA THR A 41 8.84 9.26 3.28
C THR A 41 9.81 8.20 3.83
N LEU A 42 11.12 8.44 3.79
CA LEU A 42 12.12 7.55 4.37
C LEU A 42 11.98 7.47 5.90
N GLY A 43 11.77 8.62 6.54
CA GLY A 43 11.48 8.69 7.97
C GLY A 43 10.20 7.90 8.32
N ALA A 44 9.17 8.00 7.49
CA ALA A 44 7.95 7.21 7.65
C ALA A 44 8.21 5.70 7.47
N ALA A 45 8.99 5.28 6.48
CA ALA A 45 9.35 3.87 6.27
C ALA A 45 10.11 3.29 7.48
N ALA A 46 11.11 4.01 7.99
CA ALA A 46 11.86 3.62 9.17
C ALA A 46 10.96 3.57 10.42
N GLY A 47 10.08 4.57 10.59
CA GLY A 47 9.10 4.62 11.66
C GLY A 47 8.13 3.44 11.64
N CYS A 48 7.69 2.98 10.46
CA CYS A 48 6.81 1.83 10.32
C CYS A 48 7.48 0.53 10.80
N LEU A 49 8.73 0.28 10.40
CA LEU A 49 9.48 -0.89 10.88
C LEU A 49 9.76 -0.81 12.37
N PHE A 50 10.22 0.34 12.85
CA PHE A 50 10.55 0.52 14.25
C PHE A 50 9.33 0.38 15.16
N ALA A 51 8.19 0.98 14.77
CA ALA A 51 6.94 0.83 15.52
C ALA A 51 6.42 -0.61 15.46
N GLY A 52 6.34 -1.19 14.27
CA GLY A 52 5.73 -2.50 14.03
C GLY A 52 6.50 -3.69 14.60
N TYR A 53 7.84 -3.69 14.49
CA TYR A 53 8.69 -4.81 14.91
C TYR A 53 9.29 -4.62 16.31
N PHE A 54 9.40 -3.39 16.80
CA PHE A 54 9.99 -3.12 18.10
C PHE A 54 8.98 -2.50 19.07
N LEU A 55 8.54 -1.26 18.86
CA LEU A 55 7.81 -0.52 19.90
C LEU A 55 6.52 -1.22 20.35
N ILE A 56 5.70 -1.70 19.41
CA ILE A 56 4.43 -2.38 19.76
C ILE A 56 4.69 -3.68 20.53
N GLY A 57 5.73 -4.43 20.15
CA GLY A 57 6.08 -5.69 20.81
C GLY A 57 6.60 -5.50 22.23
N PHE A 58 7.39 -4.45 22.49
CA PHE A 58 8.00 -4.18 23.80
C PHE A 58 7.11 -3.36 24.74
N PHE A 59 6.45 -2.32 24.22
CA PHE A 59 5.72 -1.35 25.03
C PHE A 59 4.21 -1.51 24.93
N GLY A 60 3.68 -2.17 23.91
CA GLY A 60 2.25 -2.19 23.63
C GLY A 60 1.81 -1.00 22.76
N VAL A 61 0.54 -1.01 22.36
CA VAL A 61 -0.01 -0.06 21.38
C VAL A 61 -0.16 1.34 21.96
N LEU A 62 -0.63 1.48 23.21
CA LEU A 62 -0.90 2.78 23.82
C LEU A 62 0.40 3.54 24.09
N GLU A 63 1.37 2.86 24.68
CA GLU A 63 2.67 3.38 25.05
C GLU A 63 3.45 3.79 23.80
N THR A 64 3.39 2.97 22.73
CA THR A 64 3.96 3.34 21.42
C THR A 64 3.33 4.62 20.88
N ALA A 65 2.01 4.78 20.99
CA ALA A 65 1.30 5.99 20.56
C ALA A 65 1.70 7.21 21.40
N LEU A 66 1.89 7.05 22.72
CA LEU A 66 2.36 8.11 23.61
C LEU A 66 3.80 8.53 23.29
N VAL A 67 4.69 7.58 22.98
CA VAL A 67 6.05 7.87 22.51
C VAL A 67 6.01 8.67 21.21
N ALA A 68 5.20 8.25 20.23
CA ALA A 68 5.05 8.97 18.98
C ALA A 68 4.49 10.40 19.19
N ALA A 69 3.52 10.57 20.10
CA ALA A 69 2.99 11.88 20.47
C ALA A 69 4.07 12.75 21.14
N GLY A 70 4.86 12.20 22.06
CA GLY A 70 5.97 12.89 22.71
C GLY A 70 7.04 13.36 21.72
N ILE A 71 7.38 12.54 20.73
CA ILE A 71 8.31 12.91 19.65
C ILE A 71 7.74 14.08 18.83
N ASN A 72 6.47 14.05 18.46
CA ASN A 72 5.83 15.15 17.72
C ASN A 72 5.80 16.46 18.53
N LEU A 73 5.52 16.39 19.83
CA LEU A 73 5.58 17.55 20.72
C LEU A 73 7.00 18.12 20.81
N LEU A 74 8.01 17.25 20.95
CA LEU A 74 9.41 17.67 20.97
C LEU A 74 9.80 18.36 19.67
N ILE A 75 9.44 17.81 18.51
CA ILE A 75 9.68 18.44 17.20
C ILE A 75 9.02 19.81 17.14
N GLY A 76 7.77 19.95 17.57
CA GLY A 76 7.07 21.23 17.63
C GLY A 76 7.79 22.26 18.52
N LEU A 77 8.25 21.87 19.70
CA LEU A 77 9.03 22.72 20.60
C LEU A 77 10.36 23.14 19.97
N VAL A 78 11.07 22.22 19.32
CA VAL A 78 12.32 22.51 18.60
C VAL A 78 12.08 23.53 17.49
N CYS A 79 11.02 23.36 16.68
CA CYS A 79 10.66 24.32 15.65
C CYS A 79 10.41 25.73 16.21
N ILE A 80 9.68 25.85 17.33
CA ILE A 80 9.43 27.14 17.99
C ILE A 80 10.73 27.77 18.49
N VAL A 81 11.61 26.99 19.12
CA VAL A 81 12.90 27.48 19.65
C VAL A 81 13.82 27.94 18.51
N VAL A 82 13.91 27.16 17.44
CA VAL A 82 14.71 27.51 16.25
C VAL A 82 14.16 28.77 15.59
N PHE A 83 12.83 28.87 15.42
CA PHE A 83 12.18 30.05 14.85
C PHE A 83 12.45 31.32 15.67
N LYS A 84 12.27 31.27 17.00
CA LYS A 84 12.54 32.41 17.89
C LYS A 84 14.00 32.87 17.87
N LYS A 85 14.95 31.94 17.63
CA LYS A 85 16.37 32.27 17.48
C LYS A 85 16.69 32.88 16.13
N ALA A 86 16.03 32.43 15.06
CA ALA A 86 16.24 32.93 13.71
C ALA A 86 15.62 34.33 13.51
N GLU A 87 14.47 34.60 14.13
CA GLU A 87 13.76 35.89 14.04
C GLU A 87 13.56 36.52 15.43
N PRO A 88 14.63 37.00 16.09
CA PRO A 88 14.53 37.65 17.39
C PRO A 88 13.72 38.95 17.26
N GLY A 89 12.50 38.94 17.77
CA GLY A 89 11.59 40.10 17.78
C GLY A 89 10.22 39.83 17.15
N VAL A 90 10.05 38.74 16.41
CA VAL A 90 8.74 38.34 15.87
C VAL A 90 7.96 37.59 16.96
N THR A 91 6.86 38.19 17.42
CA THR A 91 5.93 37.50 18.33
C THR A 91 5.12 36.48 17.53
N CYS A 92 5.25 35.18 17.85
CA CYS A 92 4.33 34.17 17.33
C CYS A 92 2.90 34.49 17.81
N GLY A 93 2.06 34.99 16.91
CA GLY A 93 0.64 35.17 17.18
C GLY A 93 -0.08 33.83 17.18
N PHE A 94 -1.05 33.64 18.08
CA PHE A 94 -1.96 32.48 18.12
C PHE A 94 -3.10 32.57 17.10
N GLY A 95 -2.91 33.34 16.02
CA GLY A 95 -3.94 33.54 15.01
C GLY A 95 -4.01 32.36 14.05
N LEU A 96 -5.23 31.84 13.82
CA LEU A 96 -5.47 31.00 12.65
C LEU A 96 -5.12 31.81 11.39
N PRO A 97 -4.30 31.28 10.47
CA PRO A 97 -4.02 31.98 9.23
C PRO A 97 -5.34 32.25 8.50
N LYS A 98 -5.47 33.44 7.91
CA LYS A 98 -6.64 33.72 7.06
C LYS A 98 -6.67 32.66 5.95
N PRO A 99 -7.83 32.08 5.63
CA PRO A 99 -7.94 31.13 4.53
C PRO A 99 -7.39 31.80 3.27
N ALA A 100 -6.30 31.26 2.73
CA ALA A 100 -5.77 31.74 1.46
C ALA A 100 -6.81 31.45 0.38
N SER A 101 -7.10 32.42 -0.49
CA SER A 101 -7.93 32.20 -1.67
C SER A 101 -7.22 31.18 -2.56
N VAL A 102 -7.81 29.99 -2.69
CA VAL A 102 -7.30 28.93 -3.55
C VAL A 102 -7.46 29.39 -5.00
N SER A 103 -6.38 29.79 -5.66
CA SER A 103 -6.40 30.25 -7.04
C SER A 103 -5.60 29.31 -7.95
N LEU A 104 -6.04 28.06 -8.07
CA LEU A 104 -5.61 27.23 -9.20
C LEU A 104 -6.57 27.50 -10.36
N GLN A 105 -6.07 28.03 -11.47
CA GLN A 105 -6.89 28.19 -12.67
C GLN A 105 -7.22 26.78 -13.21
N LEU A 106 -8.50 26.42 -13.17
CA LEU A 106 -9.01 25.14 -13.69
C LEU A 106 -9.12 25.22 -15.22
N ASP A 107 -7.98 25.23 -15.89
CA ASP A 107 -7.93 24.96 -17.31
C ASP A 107 -7.99 23.44 -17.58
N LYS A 108 -8.14 23.07 -18.86
CA LYS A 108 -8.26 21.66 -19.25
C LYS A 108 -7.02 20.84 -18.89
N GLU A 109 -5.85 21.47 -18.85
CA GLU A 109 -4.58 20.81 -18.56
C GLU A 109 -4.39 20.55 -17.06
N ASN A 110 -4.67 21.53 -16.20
CA ASN A 110 -4.64 21.33 -14.76
C ASN A 110 -5.71 20.33 -14.30
N SER A 111 -6.91 20.36 -14.89
CA SER A 111 -7.94 19.36 -14.60
C SER A 111 -7.47 17.94 -14.93
N LEU A 112 -6.75 17.77 -16.05
CA LEU A 112 -6.12 16.50 -16.39
C LEU A 112 -5.08 16.07 -15.34
N TRP A 113 -4.18 16.96 -14.93
CA TRP A 113 -3.17 16.63 -13.91
C TRP A 113 -3.78 16.26 -12.56
N LEU A 114 -4.84 16.95 -12.14
CA LEU A 114 -5.57 16.62 -10.92
C LEU A 114 -6.28 15.26 -11.02
N ALA A 115 -6.87 14.94 -12.18
CA ALA A 115 -7.48 13.63 -12.41
C ALA A 115 -6.44 12.51 -12.38
N ILE A 116 -5.26 12.72 -13.00
CA ILE A 116 -4.16 11.75 -12.97
C ILE A 116 -3.59 11.61 -11.56
N SER A 117 -3.50 12.71 -10.81
CA SER A 117 -3.09 12.69 -9.41
C SER A 117 -4.05 11.89 -8.54
N PHE A 118 -5.37 12.09 -8.72
CA PHE A 118 -6.39 11.27 -8.08
C PHE A 118 -6.26 9.78 -8.45
N LEU A 119 -6.11 9.46 -9.73
CA LEU A 119 -5.95 8.07 -10.19
C LEU A 119 -4.68 7.42 -9.66
N CYS A 120 -3.56 8.17 -9.60
CA CYS A 120 -2.30 7.72 -9.02
C CYS A 120 -2.49 7.36 -7.54
N GLY A 121 -3.12 8.22 -6.76
CA GLY A 121 -3.44 7.93 -5.36
C GLY A 121 -4.41 6.75 -5.21
N PHE A 122 -5.44 6.70 -6.04
CA PHE A 122 -6.42 5.62 -6.05
C PHE A 122 -5.76 4.26 -6.30
N THR A 123 -4.97 4.12 -7.35
CA THR A 123 -4.34 2.84 -7.68
C THR A 123 -3.25 2.49 -6.67
N ALA A 124 -2.45 3.46 -6.22
CA ALA A 124 -1.43 3.28 -5.19
C ALA A 124 -1.99 2.63 -3.91
N LEU A 125 -3.03 3.23 -3.30
CA LEU A 125 -3.62 2.72 -2.06
C LEU A 125 -4.48 1.47 -2.29
N ALA A 126 -5.12 1.35 -3.46
CA ALA A 126 -5.85 0.13 -3.81
C ALA A 126 -4.90 -1.08 -3.92
N TYR A 127 -3.72 -0.91 -4.54
CA TYR A 127 -2.69 -1.95 -4.57
C TYR A 127 -2.17 -2.27 -3.17
N GLU A 128 -1.96 -1.24 -2.34
CA GLU A 128 -1.53 -1.40 -0.96
C GLU A 128 -2.45 -2.37 -0.18
N VAL A 129 -3.77 -2.20 -0.32
CA VAL A 129 -4.78 -3.07 0.30
C VAL A 129 -4.67 -4.51 -0.20
N VAL A 130 -4.54 -4.71 -1.51
CA VAL A 130 -4.46 -6.06 -2.09
C VAL A 130 -3.15 -6.76 -1.74
N TRP A 131 -2.02 -6.05 -1.82
CA TRP A 131 -0.71 -6.62 -1.48
C TRP A 131 -0.59 -6.95 0.00
N THR A 132 -1.15 -6.13 0.89
CA THR A 132 -1.24 -6.47 2.32
C THR A 132 -1.93 -7.81 2.50
N ARG A 133 -3.04 -8.03 1.80
CA ARG A 133 -3.80 -9.28 1.86
C ARG A 133 -2.99 -10.49 1.38
N LEU A 134 -2.21 -10.33 0.30
CA LEU A 134 -1.32 -11.39 -0.19
C LEU A 134 -0.15 -11.66 0.78
N LEU A 135 0.40 -10.63 1.41
CA LEU A 135 1.50 -10.76 2.37
C LEU A 135 1.09 -11.42 3.69
N VAL A 136 -0.17 -11.29 4.10
CA VAL A 136 -0.68 -11.99 5.29
C VAL A 136 -0.61 -13.50 5.10
N PHE A 137 -0.82 -14.02 3.89
CA PHE A 137 -0.61 -15.45 3.63
C PHE A 137 0.84 -15.85 3.87
N GLY A 138 1.79 -15.02 3.43
CA GLY A 138 3.23 -15.19 3.61
C GLY A 138 3.65 -15.32 5.06
N ILE A 139 3.38 -14.25 5.81
CA ILE A 139 3.95 -13.96 7.13
C ILE A 139 3.06 -14.44 8.28
N GLY A 140 1.77 -14.70 8.05
CA GLY A 140 0.80 -15.18 9.04
C GLY A 140 0.33 -14.14 10.06
N SER A 141 1.11 -13.09 10.33
CA SER A 141 0.75 -12.00 11.25
C SER A 141 0.32 -10.74 10.52
N THR A 142 -0.88 -10.24 10.82
CA THR A 142 -1.41 -9.01 10.21
C THR A 142 -0.57 -7.78 10.54
N VAL A 143 -0.05 -7.66 11.77
CA VAL A 143 0.76 -6.51 12.22
C VAL A 143 2.09 -6.46 11.48
N TYR A 144 2.80 -7.58 11.40
CA TYR A 144 4.10 -7.65 10.73
C TYR A 144 3.96 -7.55 9.21
N SER A 145 2.94 -8.19 8.61
CA SER A 145 2.62 -8.04 7.19
C SER A 145 2.35 -6.59 6.82
N PHE A 146 1.51 -5.90 7.58
CA PHE A 146 1.18 -4.50 7.33
C PHE A 146 2.42 -3.60 7.46
N SER A 147 3.21 -3.78 8.52
CA SER A 147 4.42 -2.97 8.76
C SER A 147 5.46 -3.17 7.66
N LEU A 148 5.68 -4.41 7.22
CA LEU A 148 6.63 -4.74 6.16
C LEU A 148 6.17 -4.22 4.79
N MET A 149 4.87 -4.41 4.50
CA MET A 149 4.24 -3.89 3.30
C MET A 149 4.43 -2.36 3.22
N LEU A 150 4.02 -1.64 4.27
CA LEU A 150 4.07 -0.18 4.31
C LEU A 150 5.51 0.33 4.23
N ALA A 151 6.44 -0.30 4.95
CA ALA A 151 7.85 0.06 4.88
C ALA A 151 8.43 -0.10 3.48
N ASN A 152 8.14 -1.21 2.80
CA ASN A 152 8.64 -1.44 1.45
C ASN A 152 7.98 -0.52 0.42
N PHE A 153 6.69 -0.22 0.59
CA PHE A 153 5.95 0.73 -0.24
C PHE A 153 6.53 2.15 -0.13
N LEU A 154 6.72 2.62 1.10
CA LEU A 154 7.32 3.94 1.40
C LEU A 154 8.79 4.01 1.00
N PHE A 155 9.55 2.92 1.14
CA PHE A 155 10.93 2.85 0.68
C PHE A 155 11.02 2.93 -0.85
N GLY A 156 10.14 2.24 -1.57
CA GLY A 156 10.03 2.37 -3.02
C GLY A 156 9.71 3.81 -3.44
N ILE A 157 8.73 4.46 -2.77
CA ILE A 157 8.41 5.87 -2.99
C ILE A 157 9.64 6.76 -2.77
N THR A 158 10.38 6.53 -1.68
CA THR A 158 11.61 7.27 -1.36
C THR A 158 12.63 7.17 -2.49
N VAL A 159 12.91 5.95 -2.93
CA VAL A 159 13.86 5.67 -4.02
C VAL A 159 13.39 6.33 -5.31
N GLY A 160 12.10 6.21 -5.65
CA GLY A 160 11.50 6.87 -6.80
C GLY A 160 11.66 8.40 -6.78
N GLY A 161 11.35 9.02 -5.65
CA GLY A 161 11.48 10.46 -5.47
C GLY A 161 12.93 10.95 -5.61
N LEU A 162 13.92 10.16 -5.20
CA LEU A 162 15.33 10.49 -5.38
C LEU A 162 15.81 10.26 -6.81
N LEU A 163 15.37 9.17 -7.45
CA LEU A 163 15.78 8.80 -8.81
C LEU A 163 15.29 9.80 -9.85
N ILE A 164 14.16 10.48 -9.62
CA ILE A 164 13.64 11.50 -10.55
C ILE A 164 14.38 12.84 -10.46
N VAL A 165 15.05 13.14 -9.33
CA VAL A 165 15.70 14.45 -9.11
C VAL A 165 16.66 14.86 -10.25
N PRO A 166 17.58 14.00 -10.73
CA PRO A 166 18.51 14.38 -11.79
C PRO A 166 17.83 14.65 -13.13
N PHE A 167 16.63 14.10 -13.36
CA PHE A 167 15.89 14.26 -14.60
C PHE A 167 15.31 15.66 -14.76
N PHE A 168 15.06 16.39 -13.65
CA PHE A 168 14.61 17.78 -13.69
C PHE A 168 15.60 18.76 -14.33
N LYS A 169 16.90 18.43 -14.39
CA LYS A 169 17.89 19.27 -15.12
C LYS A 169 17.93 18.98 -16.62
N ARG A 170 17.30 17.89 -17.07
CA ARG A 170 17.35 17.46 -18.47
C ARG A 170 16.14 18.02 -19.22
N LYS A 171 16.32 18.30 -20.52
CA LYS A 171 15.22 18.69 -21.42
C LYS A 171 14.41 17.45 -21.82
N ILE A 172 13.61 16.94 -20.89
CA ILE A 172 12.76 15.75 -21.06
C ILE A 172 11.29 16.18 -21.03
N ASP A 173 10.46 15.50 -21.83
CA ASP A 173 9.02 15.64 -21.71
C ASP A 173 8.50 14.86 -20.48
N PHE A 174 8.17 15.58 -19.42
CA PHE A 174 7.66 15.04 -18.17
C PHE A 174 6.30 14.35 -18.32
N ARG A 175 5.49 14.73 -19.31
CA ARG A 175 4.23 14.04 -19.62
C ARG A 175 4.51 12.66 -20.20
N LEU A 176 5.47 12.54 -21.12
CA LEU A 176 5.89 11.24 -21.64
C LEU A 176 6.44 10.37 -20.52
N LEU A 177 7.25 10.95 -19.64
CA LEU A 177 7.80 10.21 -18.51
C LEU A 177 6.70 9.67 -17.58
N LEU A 178 5.71 10.50 -17.24
CA LEU A 178 4.54 10.08 -16.47
C LEU A 178 3.73 9.00 -17.20
N THR A 179 3.57 9.12 -18.53
CA THR A 179 2.93 8.10 -19.38
C THR A 179 3.64 6.74 -19.27
N LEU A 180 4.98 6.75 -19.35
CA LEU A 180 5.80 5.55 -19.21
C LEU A 180 5.69 4.95 -17.81
N PHE A 181 5.59 5.78 -16.77
CA PHE A 181 5.38 5.28 -15.40
C PHE A 181 4.03 4.56 -15.26
N GLN A 182 2.95 5.16 -15.77
CA GLN A 182 1.61 4.54 -15.72
C GLN A 182 1.59 3.19 -16.45
N PHE A 183 2.16 3.12 -17.65
CA PHE A 183 2.29 1.84 -18.37
C PHE A 183 3.21 0.85 -17.66
N GLY A 184 4.33 1.32 -17.11
CA GLY A 184 5.28 0.49 -16.37
C GLY A 184 4.66 -0.16 -15.15
N ILE A 185 3.84 0.57 -14.39
CA ILE A 185 3.11 0.02 -13.23
C ILE A 185 2.14 -1.08 -13.70
N GLY A 186 1.34 -0.82 -14.73
CA GLY A 186 0.38 -1.79 -15.26
C GLY A 186 1.07 -3.07 -15.80
N LEU A 187 2.12 -2.90 -16.60
CA LEU A 187 2.91 -4.00 -17.17
C LEU A 187 3.57 -4.85 -16.08
N TYR A 188 4.18 -4.20 -15.09
CA TYR A 188 4.84 -4.92 -14.01
C TYR A 188 3.84 -5.73 -13.17
N LEU A 189 2.63 -5.21 -12.94
CA LEU A 189 1.59 -5.92 -12.22
C LEU A 189 1.15 -7.19 -12.97
N ILE A 190 0.97 -7.09 -14.28
CA ILE A 190 0.68 -8.26 -15.13
C ILE A 190 1.84 -9.26 -15.05
N PHE A 191 3.08 -8.79 -15.24
CA PHE A 191 4.27 -9.63 -15.11
C PHE A 191 4.35 -10.33 -13.75
N SER A 192 4.11 -9.61 -12.67
CA SER A 192 4.12 -10.14 -11.31
C SER A 192 3.04 -11.18 -11.06
N LEU A 193 1.89 -11.09 -11.74
CA LEU A 193 0.83 -12.11 -11.68
C LEU A 193 1.24 -13.39 -12.40
N TYR A 194 1.88 -13.30 -13.58
CA TYR A 194 2.39 -14.48 -14.28
C TYR A 194 3.55 -15.14 -13.52
N GLN A 195 4.41 -14.33 -12.91
CA GLN A 195 5.55 -14.80 -12.12
C GLN A 195 5.21 -15.02 -10.64
N SER A 196 3.94 -14.98 -10.26
CA SER A 196 3.48 -15.09 -8.87
C SER A 196 4.02 -16.34 -8.19
N ASN A 197 4.00 -17.48 -8.87
CA ASN A 197 4.50 -18.76 -8.35
C ASN A 197 5.99 -18.69 -8.00
N TRP A 198 6.79 -17.96 -8.78
CA TRP A 198 8.21 -17.78 -8.51
C TRP A 198 8.45 -16.76 -7.41
N ILE A 199 7.82 -15.58 -7.51
CA ILE A 199 7.95 -14.46 -6.55
C ILE A 199 7.51 -14.88 -5.15
N LEU A 200 6.39 -15.61 -5.07
CA LEU A 200 5.74 -16.01 -3.82
C LEU A 200 6.09 -17.45 -3.41
N SER A 201 6.93 -18.16 -4.16
CA SER A 201 7.37 -19.54 -3.86
C SER A 201 7.89 -19.70 -2.43
N SER A 202 8.61 -18.69 -1.95
CA SER A 202 9.22 -18.72 -0.63
C SER A 202 8.22 -18.53 0.51
N PHE A 203 7.03 -17.98 0.23
CA PHE A 203 5.92 -18.01 1.17
C PHE A 203 5.36 -19.42 1.33
N ILE A 204 5.39 -20.27 0.31
CA ILE A 204 4.82 -21.62 0.36
C ILE A 204 5.67 -22.61 1.20
N ARG A 205 6.79 -22.14 1.79
CA ARG A 205 7.64 -22.96 2.66
C ARG A 205 6.89 -23.29 3.96
N PRO A 206 7.14 -24.47 4.57
CA PRO A 206 6.68 -24.75 5.93
C PRO A 206 7.14 -23.63 6.86
N PHE A 207 6.35 -23.32 7.90
CA PHE A 207 6.81 -22.46 8.99
C PHE A 207 7.91 -23.22 9.75
N LEU A 208 9.14 -23.10 9.27
CA LEU A 208 10.32 -23.54 9.98
C LEU A 208 10.60 -22.47 11.04
N TRP A 209 10.93 -22.90 12.26
CA TRP A 209 11.35 -22.01 13.33
C TRP A 209 12.81 -21.60 13.06
N ASP A 210 13.05 -21.07 11.87
CA ASP A 210 14.35 -20.52 11.47
C ASP A 210 14.61 -19.22 12.27
N ASP A 211 15.86 -18.79 12.26
CA ASP A 211 16.27 -17.54 12.89
C ASP A 211 15.41 -16.36 12.43
N ALA A 212 14.88 -15.57 13.37
CA ALA A 212 13.91 -14.51 13.10
C ALA A 212 14.43 -13.45 12.12
N ILE A 213 15.74 -13.22 12.10
CA ILE A 213 16.39 -12.29 11.17
C ILE A 213 16.34 -12.86 9.75
N THR A 214 16.58 -14.16 9.58
CA THR A 214 16.49 -14.83 8.28
C THR A 214 15.07 -14.75 7.71
N GLU A 215 14.06 -15.05 8.53
CA GLU A 215 12.65 -14.93 8.14
C GLU A 215 12.28 -13.50 7.76
N PHE A 216 12.75 -12.51 8.52
CA PHE A 216 12.55 -11.09 8.18
C PHE A 216 13.08 -10.77 6.79
N TRP A 217 14.31 -11.18 6.46
CA TRP A 217 14.92 -10.88 5.16
C TRP A 217 14.27 -11.63 4.00
N ILE A 218 13.82 -12.88 4.21
CA ILE A 218 13.06 -13.63 3.20
C ILE A 218 11.74 -12.91 2.91
N ASN A 219 11.02 -12.51 3.95
CA ASN A 219 9.76 -11.79 3.82
C ASN A 219 9.96 -10.42 3.16
N MET A 220 10.99 -9.68 3.56
CA MET A 220 11.35 -8.40 2.96
C MET A 220 11.63 -8.55 1.46
N ARG A 221 12.47 -9.51 1.08
CA ARG A 221 12.78 -9.79 -0.33
C ARG A 221 11.52 -10.12 -1.14
N ASN A 222 10.64 -10.98 -0.62
CA ASN A 222 9.42 -11.37 -1.34
C ASN A 222 8.43 -10.20 -1.46
N ALA A 223 8.29 -9.38 -0.41
CA ALA A 223 7.50 -8.16 -0.46
C ALA A 223 8.06 -7.16 -1.48
N SER A 224 9.38 -6.92 -1.47
CA SER A 224 10.06 -6.08 -2.45
C SER A 224 9.86 -6.60 -3.88
N ALA A 225 10.01 -7.90 -4.10
CA ALA A 225 9.83 -8.51 -5.42
C ALA A 225 8.40 -8.41 -5.97
N LEU A 226 7.41 -8.17 -5.10
CA LEU A 226 6.00 -8.00 -5.49
C LEU A 226 5.64 -6.54 -5.83
N MET A 227 6.25 -5.56 -5.15
CA MET A 227 5.77 -4.16 -5.22
C MET A 227 6.86 -3.09 -5.37
N PHE A 228 8.15 -3.41 -5.37
CA PHE A 228 9.19 -2.37 -5.37
C PHE A 228 9.21 -1.53 -6.65
N VAL A 229 9.07 -2.16 -7.83
CA VAL A 229 9.02 -1.43 -9.10
C VAL A 229 7.84 -0.45 -9.17
N PRO A 230 6.57 -0.85 -8.94
CA PRO A 230 5.44 0.06 -9.04
C PRO A 230 5.51 1.17 -7.99
N THR A 231 6.02 0.89 -6.79
CA THR A 231 6.17 1.90 -5.72
C THR A 231 7.25 2.93 -6.03
N VAL A 232 8.34 2.53 -6.69
CA VAL A 232 9.33 3.46 -7.27
C VAL A 232 8.69 4.36 -8.31
N LEU A 233 7.89 3.80 -9.23
CA LEU A 233 7.21 4.58 -10.27
C LEU A 233 6.16 5.54 -9.68
N PHE A 234 5.43 5.14 -8.63
CA PHE A 234 4.57 6.05 -7.87
C PHE A 234 5.37 7.16 -7.18
N GLY A 235 6.53 6.83 -6.60
CA GLY A 235 7.44 7.78 -5.98
C GLY A 235 7.97 8.84 -6.96
N MET A 236 8.24 8.45 -8.20
CA MET A 236 8.61 9.39 -9.26
C MET A 236 7.43 10.23 -9.76
N SER A 237 6.22 9.66 -9.76
CA SER A 237 5.02 10.31 -10.33
C SER A 237 4.63 11.58 -9.58
N PHE A 238 4.77 11.61 -8.24
CA PHE A 238 4.36 12.77 -7.44
C PHE A 238 5.21 14.04 -7.68
N PRO A 239 6.56 13.99 -7.66
CA PRO A 239 7.38 15.14 -8.04
C PRO A 239 7.15 15.60 -9.49
N VAL A 240 6.91 14.66 -10.41
CA VAL A 240 6.60 14.98 -11.82
C VAL A 240 5.26 15.71 -11.95
N LEU A 241 4.21 15.21 -11.32
CA LEU A 241 2.89 15.85 -11.31
C LEU A 241 2.95 17.23 -10.68
N THR A 242 3.66 17.37 -9.57
CA THR A 242 3.88 18.66 -8.94
C THR A 242 4.54 19.63 -9.92
N HIS A 243 5.66 19.23 -10.52
CA HIS A 243 6.39 20.08 -11.46
C HIS A 243 5.52 20.53 -12.65
N LEU A 244 4.65 19.65 -13.16
CA LEU A 244 3.72 19.96 -14.25
C LEU A 244 2.64 20.96 -13.84
N VAL A 245 2.06 20.84 -12.64
CA VAL A 245 0.99 21.74 -12.16
C VAL A 245 1.53 23.08 -11.66
N THR A 246 2.72 23.10 -11.06
CA THR A 246 3.26 24.33 -10.46
C THR A 246 3.91 25.26 -11.49
N LYS A 247 4.19 24.78 -12.70
CA LYS A 247 4.85 25.56 -13.75
C LYS A 247 4.00 26.79 -14.12
N GLY A 248 4.53 27.99 -13.89
CA GLY A 248 3.82 29.25 -14.13
C GLY A 248 2.76 29.60 -13.06
N SER A 249 2.70 28.87 -11.94
CA SER A 249 1.82 29.23 -10.82
C SER A 249 2.47 30.28 -9.92
N GLN A 250 1.69 31.28 -9.49
CA GLN A 250 2.15 32.31 -8.55
C GLN A 250 2.27 31.79 -7.11
N ASP A 251 1.55 30.71 -6.76
CA ASP A 251 1.59 30.10 -5.42
C ASP A 251 1.85 28.60 -5.53
N ILE A 252 3.14 28.26 -5.43
CA ILE A 252 3.66 26.89 -5.47
C ILE A 252 3.06 26.05 -4.34
N GLY A 253 2.93 26.61 -3.14
CA GLY A 253 2.49 25.89 -1.95
C GLY A 253 1.04 25.44 -2.05
N SER A 254 0.14 26.33 -2.48
CA SER A 254 -1.27 25.97 -2.68
C SER A 254 -1.47 25.00 -3.84
N SER A 255 -0.75 25.20 -4.95
CA SER A 255 -0.81 24.29 -6.12
C SER A 255 -0.37 22.87 -5.76
N LEU A 256 0.77 22.74 -5.06
CA LEU A 256 1.25 21.47 -4.52
C LEU A 256 0.22 20.85 -3.54
N GLY A 257 -0.36 21.67 -2.66
CA GLY A 257 -1.37 21.22 -1.70
C GLY A 257 -2.61 20.62 -2.36
N ILE A 258 -3.07 21.19 -3.48
CA ILE A 258 -4.21 20.67 -4.24
C ILE A 258 -3.85 19.34 -4.92
N VAL A 259 -2.68 19.23 -5.55
CA VAL A 259 -2.22 17.98 -6.15
C VAL A 259 -2.10 16.88 -5.08
N TYR A 260 -1.42 17.19 -3.97
CA TYR A 260 -1.30 16.26 -2.86
C TYR A 260 -2.67 15.88 -2.27
N GLY A 261 -3.57 16.85 -2.12
CA GLY A 261 -4.94 16.61 -1.66
C GLY A 261 -5.76 15.71 -2.58
N MET A 262 -5.66 15.90 -3.91
CA MET A 262 -6.32 15.03 -4.90
C MET A 262 -5.75 13.61 -4.90
N ASN A 263 -4.42 13.47 -4.78
CA ASN A 263 -3.79 12.17 -4.59
C ASN A 263 -4.30 11.48 -3.32
N THR A 264 -4.34 12.18 -2.19
CA THR A 264 -4.83 11.61 -0.93
C THR A 264 -6.31 11.27 -0.99
N LEU A 265 -7.15 12.12 -1.61
CA LEU A 265 -8.57 11.81 -1.84
C LEU A 265 -8.72 10.54 -2.69
N GLY A 266 -7.96 10.44 -3.78
CA GLY A 266 -7.87 9.25 -4.61
C GLY A 266 -7.52 8.03 -3.79
N GLY A 267 -6.50 8.13 -2.94
CA GLY A 267 -6.08 7.03 -2.07
C GLY A 267 -7.12 6.59 -1.05
N ILE A 268 -7.85 7.53 -0.43
CA ILE A 268 -8.97 7.23 0.45
C ILE A 268 -10.03 6.44 -0.30
N VAL A 269 -10.47 6.94 -1.47
CA VAL A 269 -11.48 6.26 -2.30
C VAL A 269 -10.97 4.90 -2.77
N GLY A 270 -9.72 4.81 -3.21
CA GLY A 270 -9.07 3.58 -3.69
C GLY A 270 -9.01 2.50 -2.63
N SER A 271 -8.60 2.84 -1.40
CA SER A 271 -8.55 1.88 -0.29
C SER A 271 -9.93 1.33 0.08
N ILE A 272 -10.96 2.19 0.11
CA ILE A 272 -12.34 1.78 0.39
C ILE A 272 -12.87 0.89 -0.72
N VAL A 273 -12.73 1.30 -1.98
CA VAL A 273 -13.20 0.56 -3.15
C VAL A 273 -12.49 -0.80 -3.25
N ALA A 274 -11.18 -0.84 -3.07
CA ALA A 274 -10.42 -2.10 -3.10
C ALA A 274 -10.84 -3.05 -1.97
N GLY A 275 -10.87 -2.55 -0.73
CA GLY A 275 -11.14 -3.37 0.47
C GLY A 275 -12.58 -3.88 0.58
N TYR A 276 -13.56 -3.04 0.25
CA TYR A 276 -14.98 -3.35 0.49
C TYR A 276 -15.77 -3.73 -0.76
N LEU A 277 -15.28 -3.39 -1.96
CA LEU A 277 -16.03 -3.62 -3.21
C LEU A 277 -15.29 -4.55 -4.17
N LEU A 278 -14.01 -4.33 -4.45
CA LEU A 278 -13.30 -5.15 -5.45
C LEU A 278 -12.88 -6.50 -4.88
N LEU A 279 -12.15 -6.53 -3.75
CA LEU A 279 -11.66 -7.78 -3.14
C LEU A 279 -12.76 -8.82 -2.84
N PRO A 280 -13.86 -8.49 -2.14
CA PRO A 280 -14.86 -9.50 -1.77
C PRO A 280 -15.67 -10.02 -2.97
N ASN A 281 -15.78 -9.24 -4.06
CA ASN A 281 -16.59 -9.60 -5.22
C ASN A 281 -15.77 -10.21 -6.37
N LEU A 282 -14.54 -9.74 -6.58
CA LEU A 282 -13.68 -10.15 -7.70
C LEU A 282 -12.50 -11.04 -7.27
N GLY A 283 -12.13 -11.03 -5.98
CA GLY A 283 -10.92 -11.69 -5.48
C GLY A 283 -9.65 -10.88 -5.75
N SER A 284 -8.53 -11.32 -5.18
CA SER A 284 -7.26 -10.58 -5.22
C SER A 284 -6.71 -10.45 -6.64
N GLN A 285 -6.76 -11.53 -7.43
CA GLN A 285 -6.20 -11.54 -8.78
C GLN A 285 -6.93 -10.55 -9.70
N GLN A 286 -8.25 -10.66 -9.81
CA GLN A 286 -9.02 -9.81 -10.70
C GLN A 286 -9.02 -8.35 -10.25
N THR A 287 -8.92 -8.10 -8.95
CA THR A 287 -8.72 -6.74 -8.44
C THR A 287 -7.40 -6.15 -8.96
N LEU A 288 -6.28 -6.88 -8.87
CA LEU A 288 -4.99 -6.42 -9.42
C LEU A 288 -5.04 -6.19 -10.93
N VAL A 289 -5.73 -7.07 -11.66
CA VAL A 289 -5.94 -6.92 -13.11
C VAL A 289 -6.74 -5.64 -13.42
N CYS A 290 -7.86 -5.40 -12.73
CA CYS A 290 -8.66 -4.19 -12.89
C CYS A 290 -7.86 -2.92 -12.60
N LEU A 291 -7.10 -2.90 -11.51
CA LEU A 291 -6.25 -1.76 -11.15
C LEU A 291 -5.13 -1.55 -12.18
N SER A 292 -4.55 -2.63 -12.71
CA SER A 292 -3.56 -2.54 -13.80
C SER A 292 -4.17 -1.89 -15.04
N MET A 293 -5.41 -2.26 -15.40
CA MET A 293 -6.13 -1.61 -16.49
C MET A 293 -6.33 -0.11 -16.25
N LEU A 294 -6.66 0.32 -15.02
CA LEU A 294 -6.78 1.75 -14.71
C LEU A 294 -5.48 2.51 -14.97
N ASN A 295 -4.31 1.91 -14.67
CA ASN A 295 -3.02 2.51 -14.99
C ASN A 295 -2.75 2.53 -16.50
N PHE A 296 -3.10 1.47 -17.25
CA PHE A 296 -3.01 1.50 -18.70
C PHE A 296 -3.90 2.59 -19.31
N LEU A 297 -5.14 2.72 -18.84
CA LEU A 297 -6.07 3.76 -19.29
C LEU A 297 -5.56 5.16 -18.96
N SER A 298 -4.96 5.36 -17.78
CA SER A 298 -4.29 6.59 -17.38
C SER A 298 -3.12 6.91 -18.32
N GLY A 299 -2.26 5.93 -18.61
CA GLY A 299 -1.18 6.08 -19.60
C GLY A 299 -1.70 6.39 -21.01
N MET A 300 -2.76 5.72 -21.45
CA MET A 300 -3.40 5.97 -22.75
C MET A 300 -3.99 7.38 -22.82
N LEU A 301 -4.63 7.85 -21.76
CA LEU A 301 -5.18 9.21 -21.68
C LEU A 301 -4.06 10.24 -21.82
N LEU A 302 -2.95 10.07 -21.09
CA LEU A 302 -1.76 10.94 -21.16
C LEU A 302 -1.11 10.93 -22.54
N PHE A 303 -0.97 9.74 -23.13
CA PHE A 303 -0.43 9.56 -24.47
C PHE A 303 -1.33 10.21 -25.53
N ALA A 304 -2.65 9.99 -25.46
CA ALA A 304 -3.64 10.51 -26.40
C ALA A 304 -3.77 12.04 -26.37
N THR A 305 -3.24 12.68 -25.34
CA THR A 305 -3.27 14.13 -25.15
C THR A 305 -1.89 14.77 -25.30
N SER A 306 -0.82 13.98 -25.53
CA SER A 306 0.55 14.46 -25.79
C SER A 306 0.72 15.07 -27.18
N SER A 307 1.55 16.11 -27.31
CA SER A 307 1.86 16.82 -28.56
C SER A 307 3.03 16.22 -29.36
N LEU A 308 3.68 15.15 -28.86
CA LEU A 308 4.89 14.57 -29.48
C LEU A 308 4.65 13.92 -30.85
N PHE A 309 3.44 13.42 -31.11
CA PHE A 309 3.09 12.71 -32.34
C PHE A 309 1.91 13.39 -33.05
N THR A 310 1.84 13.20 -34.38
CA THR A 310 0.68 13.66 -35.16
C THR A 310 -0.60 13.00 -34.65
N GLY A 311 -1.72 13.76 -34.68
CA GLY A 311 -2.98 13.33 -34.05
C GLY A 311 -3.52 12.00 -34.58
N PHE A 312 -3.23 11.64 -35.83
CA PHE A 312 -3.64 10.37 -36.44
C PHE A 312 -2.84 9.18 -35.88
N ILE A 313 -1.51 9.27 -35.86
CA ILE A 313 -0.62 8.22 -35.31
C ILE A 313 -0.93 7.98 -33.84
N ARG A 314 -1.12 9.07 -33.09
CA ARG A 314 -1.43 9.03 -31.65
C ARG A 314 -2.73 8.29 -31.36
N LYS A 315 -3.81 8.60 -32.09
CA LYS A 315 -5.10 7.91 -31.94
C LYS A 315 -5.03 6.46 -32.39
N GLY A 316 -4.37 6.18 -33.51
CA GLY A 316 -4.17 4.82 -34.01
C GLY A 316 -3.38 3.94 -33.04
N ALA A 317 -2.28 4.46 -32.49
CA ALA A 317 -1.47 3.74 -31.50
C ALA A 317 -2.24 3.52 -30.18
N ALA A 318 -2.99 4.51 -29.70
CA ALA A 318 -3.81 4.35 -28.50
C ALA A 318 -4.87 3.24 -28.69
N ILE A 319 -5.60 3.25 -29.82
CA ILE A 319 -6.60 2.22 -30.13
C ILE A 319 -5.96 0.84 -30.27
N SER A 320 -4.82 0.75 -30.97
CA SER A 320 -4.07 -0.49 -31.15
C SER A 320 -3.62 -1.07 -29.81
N LEU A 321 -3.01 -0.25 -28.94
CA LEU A 321 -2.59 -0.65 -27.59
C LEU A 321 -3.77 -1.10 -26.73
N SER A 322 -4.91 -0.40 -26.79
CA SER A 322 -6.14 -0.81 -26.08
C SER A 322 -6.66 -2.16 -26.57
N CYS A 323 -6.68 -2.38 -27.87
CA CYS A 323 -7.09 -3.65 -28.46
C CYS A 323 -6.15 -4.79 -28.05
N LEU A 324 -4.84 -4.55 -28.09
CA LEU A 324 -3.82 -5.53 -27.70
C LEU A 324 -3.95 -5.89 -26.22
N LEU A 325 -4.14 -4.90 -25.35
CA LEU A 325 -4.40 -5.12 -23.93
C LEU A 325 -5.68 -5.94 -23.71
N PHE A 326 -6.78 -5.60 -24.41
CA PHE A 326 -8.04 -6.34 -24.30
C PHE A 326 -7.89 -7.80 -24.74
N LEU A 327 -7.23 -8.07 -25.86
CA LEU A 327 -6.96 -9.42 -26.34
C LEU A 327 -6.08 -10.22 -25.38
N PHE A 328 -5.08 -9.57 -24.76
CA PHE A 328 -4.23 -10.18 -23.75
C PHE A 328 -5.04 -10.60 -22.52
N LEU A 329 -5.93 -9.73 -22.04
CA LEU A 329 -6.78 -9.99 -20.88
C LEU A 329 -7.74 -11.16 -21.10
N LEU A 330 -8.30 -11.31 -22.31
CA LEU A 330 -9.16 -12.44 -22.65
C LEU A 330 -8.43 -13.79 -22.55
N LYS A 331 -7.11 -13.80 -22.72
CA LYS A 331 -6.27 -15.02 -22.63
C LYS A 331 -5.66 -15.23 -21.24
N MET A 332 -5.86 -14.32 -20.30
CA MET A 332 -5.23 -14.40 -18.99
C MET A 332 -5.87 -15.51 -18.15
N PRO A 333 -5.09 -16.48 -17.61
CA PRO A 333 -5.62 -17.50 -16.73
C PRO A 333 -6.21 -16.88 -15.46
N ASN A 334 -7.35 -17.38 -14.99
CA ASN A 334 -8.07 -16.82 -13.82
C ASN A 334 -7.54 -17.33 -12.46
N ASP A 335 -6.51 -18.16 -12.47
CA ASP A 335 -6.03 -18.92 -11.31
C ASP A 335 -4.52 -18.76 -11.04
N LEU A 336 -3.90 -17.70 -11.57
CA LEU A 336 -2.48 -17.36 -11.36
C LEU A 336 -2.11 -17.13 -9.89
N LEU A 337 -3.06 -16.70 -9.03
CA LEU A 337 -2.84 -16.59 -7.59
C LEU A 337 -3.36 -17.81 -6.80
N LYS A 338 -3.87 -18.84 -7.46
CA LYS A 338 -4.46 -19.99 -6.76
C LYS A 338 -3.41 -20.70 -5.89
N GLU A 339 -2.16 -20.81 -6.34
CA GLU A 339 -1.12 -21.52 -5.58
C GLU A 339 -0.82 -20.91 -4.20
N ILE A 340 -0.82 -19.59 -4.06
CA ILE A 340 -0.58 -18.95 -2.75
C ILE A 340 -1.73 -19.23 -1.77
N PHE A 341 -2.93 -19.50 -2.28
CA PHE A 341 -4.07 -19.91 -1.46
C PHE A 341 -4.08 -21.41 -1.13
N LEU A 342 -3.23 -22.20 -1.79
CA LEU A 342 -3.07 -23.64 -1.60
C LEU A 342 -1.89 -23.96 -0.66
N ARG A 343 -1.78 -23.24 0.46
CA ARG A 343 -0.80 -23.51 1.52
C ARG A 343 -1.45 -23.64 2.89
N ASP A 344 -0.76 -24.34 3.78
CA ASP A 344 -1.01 -24.38 5.21
C ASP A 344 0.28 -24.06 5.99
N SER A 345 0.25 -24.15 7.33
CA SER A 345 1.43 -23.94 8.18
C SER A 345 2.58 -24.94 7.91
N PHE A 346 2.29 -26.06 7.22
CA PHE A 346 3.25 -27.11 6.85
C PHE A 346 3.70 -27.01 5.39
N GLY A 347 3.25 -26.01 4.62
CA GLY A 347 3.67 -25.75 3.25
C GLY A 347 2.56 -25.97 2.21
N LYS A 348 2.93 -26.40 0.99
CA LYS A 348 1.99 -26.56 -0.14
C LYS A 348 1.00 -27.71 0.11
N LYS A 349 -0.28 -27.47 -0.16
CA LYS A 349 -1.35 -28.48 -0.17
C LYS A 349 -1.66 -28.95 -1.60
N ASN A 350 -2.13 -30.19 -1.73
CA ASN A 350 -2.56 -30.72 -3.02
C ASN A 350 -3.86 -29.98 -3.45
N PRO A 351 -3.91 -29.36 -4.64
CA PRO A 351 -5.12 -28.74 -5.17
C PRO A 351 -6.33 -29.67 -5.20
N GLU A 352 -6.14 -30.99 -5.41
CA GLU A 352 -7.23 -31.99 -5.46
C GLU A 352 -7.94 -32.18 -4.13
N GLN A 353 -7.27 -31.81 -3.03
CA GLN A 353 -7.84 -31.87 -1.69
C GLN A 353 -8.70 -30.65 -1.35
N LEU A 354 -8.71 -29.60 -2.19
CA LEU A 354 -9.47 -28.38 -1.92
C LEU A 354 -10.98 -28.63 -2.09
N ILE A 355 -11.73 -28.46 -1.01
CA ILE A 355 -13.20 -28.56 -1.00
C ILE A 355 -13.83 -27.18 -1.23
N TYR A 356 -13.27 -26.14 -0.60
CA TYR A 356 -13.85 -24.81 -0.58
C TYR A 356 -12.75 -23.77 -0.51
N LEU A 357 -12.87 -22.71 -1.31
CA LEU A 357 -12.01 -21.53 -1.25
C LEU A 357 -12.88 -20.29 -1.46
N LYS A 358 -12.82 -19.33 -0.54
CA LYS A 358 -13.48 -18.04 -0.69
C LYS A 358 -12.66 -16.92 -0.07
N GLU A 359 -12.43 -15.87 -0.83
CA GLU A 359 -11.87 -14.62 -0.33
C GLU A 359 -13.01 -13.78 0.29
N GLY A 360 -13.01 -13.61 1.62
CA GLY A 360 -13.98 -12.78 2.35
C GLY A 360 -13.50 -11.34 2.58
N LEU A 361 -14.21 -10.54 3.37
CA LEU A 361 -13.78 -9.16 3.66
C LEU A 361 -12.48 -9.10 4.48
N THR A 362 -12.38 -9.91 5.53
CA THR A 362 -11.25 -9.86 6.48
C THR A 362 -10.28 -11.04 6.35
N THR A 363 -10.77 -12.16 5.86
CA THR A 363 -9.99 -13.40 5.76
C THR A 363 -10.35 -14.12 4.48
N THR A 364 -9.39 -14.90 3.98
CA THR A 364 -9.66 -15.92 2.98
C THR A 364 -9.80 -17.26 3.69
N VAL A 365 -10.88 -17.96 3.36
CA VAL A 365 -11.27 -19.24 3.96
C VAL A 365 -10.98 -20.35 2.96
N ALA A 366 -10.23 -21.37 3.38
CA ALA A 366 -10.01 -22.57 2.61
C ALA A 366 -10.32 -23.83 3.45
N VAL A 367 -10.96 -24.82 2.84
CA VAL A 367 -11.24 -26.12 3.45
C VAL A 367 -10.62 -27.21 2.60
N PHE A 368 -9.81 -28.07 3.22
CA PHE A 368 -9.14 -29.17 2.56
C PHE A 368 -9.55 -30.52 3.16
N ASN A 369 -9.60 -31.56 2.33
CA ASN A 369 -9.51 -32.95 2.77
C ASN A 369 -8.07 -33.23 3.21
N ASP A 370 -7.90 -33.72 4.42
CA ASP A 370 -6.61 -34.02 5.04
C ASP A 370 -6.57 -35.52 5.33
N ASP A 371 -6.15 -36.31 4.34
CA ASP A 371 -6.08 -37.78 4.42
C ASP A 371 -4.78 -38.28 5.08
N ARG A 372 -4.09 -37.42 5.87
CA ARG A 372 -2.78 -37.73 6.47
C ARG A 372 -2.79 -38.91 7.45
N SER A 373 -3.96 -39.35 7.91
CA SER A 373 -4.10 -40.39 8.95
C SER A 373 -4.92 -41.62 8.51
N GLY A 374 -5.15 -41.80 7.20
CA GLY A 374 -5.97 -42.93 6.69
C GLY A 374 -7.49 -42.79 6.96
N PHE A 375 -7.90 -41.74 7.66
CA PHE A 375 -9.28 -41.33 7.85
C PHE A 375 -9.53 -40.02 7.11
N ARG A 376 -10.67 -39.93 6.41
CA ARG A 376 -11.10 -38.69 5.79
C ARG A 376 -11.34 -37.65 6.87
N SER A 377 -10.49 -36.64 6.92
CA SER A 377 -10.62 -35.50 7.81
C SER A 377 -10.68 -34.21 7.00
N LYS A 378 -11.36 -33.19 7.50
CA LYS A 378 -11.43 -31.85 6.94
C LYS A 378 -10.63 -30.89 7.80
N ARG A 379 -9.95 -29.96 7.14
CA ARG A 379 -9.14 -28.92 7.78
C ARG A 379 -9.56 -27.55 7.30
N LEU A 380 -9.80 -26.65 8.25
CA LEU A 380 -10.12 -25.25 8.02
C LEU A 380 -8.85 -24.41 8.13
N ILE A 381 -8.59 -23.64 7.09
CA ILE A 381 -7.43 -22.78 6.95
C ILE A 381 -7.93 -21.35 6.73
N LEU A 382 -7.40 -20.42 7.52
CA LEU A 382 -7.64 -18.99 7.37
C LEU A 382 -6.32 -18.30 7.04
N ASN A 383 -6.27 -17.58 5.91
CA ASN A 383 -5.06 -16.87 5.44
C ASN A 383 -3.77 -17.73 5.44
N GLY A 384 -3.88 -19.02 5.10
CA GLY A 384 -2.73 -19.94 5.09
C GLY A 384 -2.34 -20.50 6.47
N ILE A 385 -3.05 -20.14 7.54
CA ILE A 385 -2.83 -20.68 8.90
C ILE A 385 -3.87 -21.76 9.21
N ASN A 386 -3.40 -22.85 9.81
CA ASN A 386 -4.23 -23.93 10.31
C ASN A 386 -5.06 -23.48 11.51
N MET A 387 -6.38 -23.50 11.38
CA MET A 387 -7.30 -23.04 12.42
C MET A 387 -8.05 -24.20 13.10
N SER A 388 -8.66 -25.07 12.31
CA SER A 388 -9.41 -26.25 12.79
C SER A 388 -9.10 -27.49 11.98
N ALA A 389 -9.34 -28.66 12.56
CA ALA A 389 -9.60 -29.87 11.80
C ALA A 389 -10.53 -30.81 12.58
N ASP A 390 -11.21 -31.69 11.86
CA ASP A 390 -12.05 -32.74 12.46
C ASP A 390 -11.26 -34.05 12.73
N SER A 391 -9.94 -34.04 12.51
CA SER A 391 -9.03 -35.13 12.89
C SER A 391 -8.98 -35.32 14.42
N MET A 392 -8.73 -36.55 14.88
CA MET A 392 -8.72 -36.88 16.31
C MET A 392 -7.77 -35.99 17.13
N ASN A 393 -6.58 -35.69 16.60
CA ASN A 393 -5.60 -34.82 17.28
C ASN A 393 -6.13 -33.39 17.47
N ALA A 394 -6.79 -32.84 16.45
CA ALA A 394 -7.36 -31.49 16.53
C ALA A 394 -8.58 -31.45 17.46
N ARG A 395 -9.49 -32.44 17.37
CA ARG A 395 -10.63 -32.55 18.27
C ARG A 395 -10.21 -32.69 19.73
N LYS A 396 -9.15 -33.44 20.02
CA LYS A 396 -8.66 -33.67 21.39
C LYS A 396 -8.35 -32.37 22.11
N TYR A 397 -7.50 -31.49 21.55
CA TYR A 397 -7.13 -30.26 22.24
C TYR A 397 -8.30 -29.26 22.33
N MET A 398 -9.13 -29.15 21.28
CA MET A 398 -10.31 -28.28 21.30
C MET A 398 -11.34 -28.72 22.34
N THR A 399 -11.52 -30.04 22.50
CA THR A 399 -12.37 -30.60 23.56
C THR A 399 -11.76 -30.30 24.92
N LEU A 400 -10.47 -30.55 25.11
CA LEU A 400 -9.78 -30.27 26.38
C LEU A 400 -9.83 -28.79 26.78
N LEU A 401 -9.84 -27.85 25.82
CA LEU A 401 -10.02 -26.41 26.09
C LEU A 401 -11.31 -26.12 26.86
N SER A 402 -12.38 -26.87 26.58
CA SER A 402 -13.67 -26.74 27.27
C SER A 402 -13.73 -27.58 28.55
N TYR A 403 -13.21 -28.80 28.53
CA TYR A 403 -13.34 -29.74 29.65
C TYR A 403 -12.39 -29.44 30.81
N ILE A 404 -11.15 -28.97 30.55
CA ILE A 404 -10.19 -28.69 31.61
C ILE A 404 -10.70 -27.59 32.57
N PRO A 405 -11.19 -26.43 32.11
CA PRO A 405 -11.75 -25.43 33.02
C PRO A 405 -12.95 -25.93 33.82
N LEU A 406 -13.82 -26.74 33.20
CA LEU A 406 -15.00 -27.32 33.85
C LEU A 406 -14.65 -28.32 34.96
N LEU A 407 -13.55 -29.07 34.80
CA LEU A 407 -13.05 -29.99 35.82
C LEU A 407 -12.40 -29.27 37.03
N LEU A 408 -11.99 -28.01 36.85
CA LEU A 408 -11.29 -27.22 37.87
C LEU A 408 -12.22 -26.33 38.70
N VAL A 409 -13.51 -26.25 38.36
CA VAL A 409 -14.49 -25.37 39.02
C VAL A 409 -15.67 -26.21 39.52
N GLU A 410 -15.99 -26.10 40.81
CA GLU A 410 -17.19 -26.72 41.38
C GLU A 410 -18.46 -25.96 40.97
N ASN A 411 -19.43 -26.66 40.36
CA ASN A 411 -20.74 -26.12 39.94
C ASN A 411 -20.68 -24.82 39.10
N PRO A 412 -20.04 -24.83 37.92
CA PRO A 412 -19.99 -23.66 37.04
C PRO A 412 -21.39 -23.30 36.54
N LYS A 413 -21.89 -22.10 36.89
CA LYS A 413 -23.19 -21.60 36.43
C LYS A 413 -23.11 -20.82 35.12
N ASN A 414 -21.97 -20.18 34.86
CA ASN A 414 -21.71 -19.40 33.66
C ASN A 414 -20.30 -19.74 33.17
N VAL A 415 -20.17 -20.03 31.87
CA VAL A 415 -18.90 -20.37 31.24
C VAL A 415 -18.73 -19.46 30.04
N LEU A 416 -17.61 -18.75 29.98
CA LEU A 416 -17.23 -17.92 28.85
C LEU A 416 -15.94 -18.48 28.25
N VAL A 417 -16.06 -19.11 27.09
CA VAL A 417 -14.90 -19.54 26.31
C VAL A 417 -14.49 -18.40 25.39
N ILE A 418 -13.45 -17.66 25.75
CA ILE A 418 -12.88 -16.58 24.92
C ILE A 418 -11.87 -17.17 23.96
N CYS A 419 -12.38 -17.77 22.91
CA CYS A 419 -11.76 -18.13 21.64
C CYS A 419 -12.90 -18.74 20.82
N PHE A 420 -13.10 -18.34 19.57
CA PHE A 420 -13.84 -19.21 18.67
C PHE A 420 -12.98 -20.45 18.48
N GLY A 421 -13.32 -21.55 19.15
CA GLY A 421 -13.21 -22.84 18.48
C GLY A 421 -13.78 -22.61 17.08
N THR A 422 -13.00 -22.92 16.06
CA THR A 422 -13.25 -22.53 14.67
C THR A 422 -14.43 -23.30 14.05
N GLY A 423 -15.52 -23.44 14.80
CA GLY A 423 -16.54 -24.48 14.72
C GLY A 423 -16.57 -25.27 16.02
#